data_AF-A0A0C9XKX2-F1
#
_entry.id   AF-A0A0C9XKX2-F1
#
_cell.length_a   1.000
_cell.length_b   1.000
_cell.length_c   1.000
_cell.angle_alpha   90.00
_cell.angle_beta   90.00
_cell.angle_gamma   90.00
#
_symmetry.space_group_name_H-M   'P 1'
#
loop_
_entity.id
_entity.type
_entity.pdbx_description
1 polymer ?
#
loop_
_entity_poly.entity_id
_entity_poly.type
_entity_poly.pdbx_seq_one_letter_code
_entity_poly.pdbx_strand_id
1 'polypeptide(L)'
;MEKKMLADEEALAHLKVKVDSLEREKQRLASQEISRTPAVEAGLTEDDLEVLENELDVANKEIARLQTLLEQSPARKAMEKAEDMKIEILERGKEEFAGEEQGSTDDSVVSNLSLHIDVIAKQHHLALISPLVAEIGRLQCELDSANENQQLEDEIARLSRKEQRYMRRFSRMRCQKCTIKVYLRKLDESSVDISRDNLPTEPPTPPTRTSEALRADVMSLNAHLDSLKKQWEEEKKQLLGEKAVLQDAATRLNVQVKTANDEARKATETSKRTCRARELEHPKQTISELEAALSLERAQLRSFSAEQDHMAREKVMTQLKRTESARHFVVISARFPERRVAENVETITQLRQERSLLAVDHKNLQRRYSEMTELLEIEDLRHALEHQSTSSKARSKRRTRSSLKNNDVAKTVAILENDLKRVRRDAEAFGKDLEILRGENERSGGRLKEEVVKGERTRKQGAAPVRLLNEQLEKQREKMGGRRKSRGGMDGKQVSAIKLQHNKECKGLMLQTRYLKAKFVKDACFRDWLAYRYVPSSLFVVYATVIFASIARVGFSVAKSPPATKKAPKLKSVAMVVFLSRVNNYPSDPFTEGHTGDLW
;
A
#
# COMPACT_ATOMS: atom_id res chain seq x y z
N MET A 1 -13.89 -63.54 4.33
CA MET A 1 -12.85 -62.50 4.50
C MET A 1 -12.14 -62.25 3.16
N GLU A 2 -11.53 -63.28 2.57
CA GLU A 2 -10.79 -63.25 1.28
C GLU A 2 -11.48 -62.45 0.16
N LYS A 3 -12.77 -62.69 -0.12
CA LYS A 3 -13.51 -61.95 -1.17
C LYS A 3 -13.54 -60.43 -0.98
N LYS A 4 -13.39 -59.93 0.26
CA LYS A 4 -13.24 -58.50 0.53
C LYS A 4 -11.81 -58.04 0.29
N MET A 5 -10.82 -58.81 0.76
CA MET A 5 -9.40 -58.52 0.52
C MET A 5 -9.09 -58.42 -0.98
N LEU A 6 -9.62 -59.33 -1.81
CA LEU A 6 -9.48 -59.26 -3.27
C LEU A 6 -10.09 -57.97 -3.86
N ALA A 7 -11.28 -57.56 -3.40
CA ALA A 7 -11.90 -56.31 -3.87
C ALA A 7 -11.16 -55.06 -3.38
N ASP A 8 -10.63 -55.08 -2.16
CA ASP A 8 -9.80 -54.00 -1.60
C ASP A 8 -8.43 -53.93 -2.34
N GLU A 9 -7.87 -55.08 -2.77
CA GLU A 9 -6.63 -55.18 -3.56
C GLU A 9 -6.82 -54.73 -5.02
N GLU A 10 -7.91 -55.10 -5.68
CA GLU A 10 -8.33 -54.56 -6.98
C GLU A 10 -8.51 -53.04 -6.93
N ALA A 11 -9.13 -52.52 -5.86
CA ALA A 11 -9.29 -51.08 -5.65
C ALA A 11 -7.95 -50.36 -5.46
N LEU A 12 -7.02 -50.94 -4.70
CA LEU A 12 -5.65 -50.41 -4.53
C LEU A 12 -4.87 -50.42 -5.85
N ALA A 13 -4.97 -51.49 -6.65
CA ALA A 13 -4.34 -51.56 -7.97
C ALA A 13 -4.88 -50.46 -8.92
N HIS A 14 -6.20 -50.27 -8.95
CA HIS A 14 -6.84 -49.21 -9.74
C HIS A 14 -6.45 -47.80 -9.25
N LEU A 15 -6.36 -47.57 -7.94
CA LEU A 15 -5.88 -46.31 -7.38
C LEU A 15 -4.42 -46.04 -7.75
N LYS A 16 -3.55 -47.06 -7.71
CA LYS A 16 -2.14 -46.92 -8.08
C LYS A 16 -1.96 -46.52 -9.54
N VAL A 17 -2.66 -47.19 -10.47
CA VAL A 17 -2.68 -46.80 -11.91
C VAL A 17 -3.16 -45.36 -12.11
N LYS A 18 -4.09 -44.88 -11.27
CA LYS A 18 -4.58 -43.50 -11.33
C LYS A 18 -3.56 -42.48 -10.78
N VAL A 19 -2.80 -42.82 -9.74
CA VAL A 19 -1.68 -41.99 -9.25
C VAL A 19 -0.58 -41.90 -10.31
N ASP A 20 -0.12 -43.03 -10.85
CA ASP A 20 0.84 -43.11 -11.94
C ASP A 20 0.44 -42.24 -13.16
N SER A 21 -0.86 -42.18 -13.46
CA SER A 21 -1.40 -41.35 -14.55
C SER A 21 -1.35 -39.85 -14.21
N LEU A 22 -1.68 -39.47 -12.98
CA LEU A 22 -1.67 -38.08 -12.51
C LEU A 22 -0.25 -37.54 -12.33
N GLU A 23 0.72 -38.35 -11.93
CA GLU A 23 2.13 -37.93 -11.87
C GLU A 23 2.70 -37.65 -13.27
N ARG A 24 2.38 -38.48 -14.26
CA ARG A 24 2.75 -38.23 -15.66
C ARG A 24 2.07 -36.99 -16.24
N GLU A 25 0.83 -36.69 -15.79
CA GLU A 25 0.14 -35.45 -16.17
C GLU A 25 0.76 -34.22 -15.50
N LYS A 26 1.11 -34.30 -14.20
CA LYS A 26 1.85 -33.26 -13.47
C LYS A 26 3.23 -32.99 -14.10
N GLN A 27 3.96 -34.03 -14.52
CA GLN A 27 5.23 -33.87 -15.24
C GLN A 27 5.04 -33.16 -16.59
N ARG A 28 3.97 -33.49 -17.34
CA ARG A 28 3.64 -32.78 -18.60
C ARG A 28 3.29 -31.32 -18.37
N LEU A 29 2.55 -31.00 -17.31
CA LEU A 29 2.20 -29.62 -16.96
C LEU A 29 3.44 -28.82 -16.54
N ALA A 30 4.31 -29.37 -15.69
CA ALA A 30 5.58 -28.73 -15.31
C ALA A 30 6.47 -28.44 -16.54
N SER A 31 6.62 -29.42 -17.45
CA SER A 31 7.33 -29.21 -18.73
C SER A 31 6.66 -28.18 -19.64
N GLN A 32 5.34 -27.98 -19.52
CA GLN A 32 4.59 -27.00 -20.30
C GLN A 32 4.64 -25.59 -19.70
N GLU A 33 4.74 -25.46 -18.37
CA GLU A 33 4.95 -24.19 -17.66
C GLU A 33 6.36 -23.62 -17.92
N ILE A 34 7.39 -24.47 -17.89
CA ILE A 34 8.77 -24.11 -18.29
C ILE A 34 8.83 -23.61 -19.74
N SER A 35 7.89 -24.02 -20.60
CA SER A 35 7.77 -23.56 -21.99
C SER A 35 6.80 -22.37 -22.17
N ARG A 36 6.23 -21.80 -21.11
CA ARG A 36 5.17 -20.77 -21.19
C ARG A 36 5.33 -19.56 -20.27
N THR A 37 6.38 -19.49 -19.46
CA THR A 37 6.88 -18.19 -19.00
C THR A 37 7.43 -17.41 -20.20
N PRO A 38 6.84 -16.27 -20.61
CA PRO A 38 7.57 -15.33 -21.46
C PRO A 38 8.78 -14.83 -20.66
N ALA A 39 9.94 -14.75 -21.30
CA ALA A 39 11.15 -14.25 -20.65
C ALA A 39 10.98 -12.77 -20.28
N VAL A 40 10.61 -12.51 -19.02
CA VAL A 40 10.69 -11.20 -18.36
C VAL A 40 11.88 -11.18 -17.38
N GLU A 41 12.83 -12.10 -17.58
CA GLU A 41 14.25 -11.84 -17.29
C GLU A 41 14.84 -11.01 -18.44
N ALA A 42 14.29 -9.81 -18.63
CA ALA A 42 15.12 -8.70 -19.04
C ALA A 42 15.99 -8.38 -17.83
N GLY A 43 17.12 -9.09 -17.69
CA GLY A 43 18.18 -8.66 -16.79
C GLY A 43 18.56 -7.23 -17.14
N LEU A 44 18.94 -6.44 -16.13
CA LEU A 44 19.48 -5.10 -16.33
C LEU A 44 20.52 -5.16 -17.44
N THR A 45 20.32 -4.37 -18.49
CA THR A 45 21.23 -4.36 -19.63
C THR A 45 22.59 -3.83 -19.19
N GLU A 46 23.63 -4.09 -19.96
CA GLU A 46 24.98 -3.60 -19.64
C GLU A 46 24.97 -2.06 -19.53
N ASP A 47 24.19 -1.40 -20.41
CA ASP A 47 23.81 0.02 -20.34
C ASP A 47 23.13 0.42 -19.00
N ASP A 48 22.17 -0.36 -18.49
CA ASP A 48 21.50 -0.07 -17.20
C ASP A 48 22.48 -0.21 -16.01
N LEU A 49 23.43 -1.14 -16.09
CA LEU A 49 24.49 -1.32 -15.08
C LEU A 49 25.51 -0.17 -15.12
N GLU A 50 25.95 0.24 -16.32
CA GLU A 50 26.82 1.42 -16.49
C GLU A 50 26.15 2.69 -15.97
N VAL A 51 24.84 2.87 -16.17
CA VAL A 51 24.07 3.97 -15.58
C VAL A 51 24.08 3.90 -14.05
N LEU A 52 23.85 2.73 -13.45
CA LEU A 52 23.86 2.57 -12.00
C LEU A 52 25.26 2.77 -11.36
N GLU A 53 26.32 2.34 -12.03
CA GLU A 53 27.70 2.64 -11.60
C GLU A 53 27.98 4.14 -11.66
N ASN A 54 27.57 4.83 -12.73
CA ASN A 54 27.71 6.29 -12.83
C ASN A 54 26.88 7.04 -11.77
N GLU A 55 25.66 6.61 -11.45
CA GLU A 55 24.85 7.19 -10.38
C GLU A 55 25.49 6.98 -8.99
N LEU A 56 26.04 5.79 -8.73
CA LEU A 56 26.78 5.49 -7.49
C LEU A 56 28.05 6.36 -7.38
N ASP A 57 28.78 6.54 -8.48
CA ASP A 57 30.01 7.32 -8.51
C ASP A 57 29.75 8.84 -8.36
N VAL A 58 28.59 9.33 -8.82
CA VAL A 58 28.09 10.69 -8.53
C VAL A 58 27.66 10.83 -7.07
N ALA A 59 26.95 9.85 -6.50
CA ALA A 59 26.55 9.85 -5.11
C ALA A 59 27.76 9.88 -4.16
N ASN A 60 28.80 9.08 -4.43
CA ASN A 60 30.04 9.08 -3.67
C ASN A 60 30.77 10.44 -3.72
N LYS A 61 30.77 11.12 -4.87
CA LYS A 61 31.36 12.45 -5.03
C LYS A 61 30.61 13.52 -4.23
N GLU A 62 29.27 13.48 -4.21
CA GLU A 62 28.48 14.41 -3.41
C GLU A 62 28.58 14.11 -1.90
N ILE A 63 28.69 12.83 -1.48
CA ILE A 63 28.99 12.47 -0.08
C ILE A 63 30.32 13.09 0.37
N ALA A 64 31.39 12.99 -0.43
CA ALA A 64 32.67 13.63 -0.13
C ALA A 64 32.58 15.17 -0.09
N ARG A 65 31.75 15.77 -0.96
CA ARG A 65 31.47 17.21 -0.96
C ARG A 65 30.71 17.66 0.28
N LEU A 66 29.74 16.88 0.74
CA LEU A 66 28.96 17.14 1.96
C LEU A 66 29.81 16.92 3.22
N GLN A 67 30.68 15.91 3.25
CA GLN A 67 31.64 15.69 4.34
C GLN A 67 32.61 16.88 4.48
N THR A 68 33.20 17.33 3.37
CA THR A 68 34.11 18.48 3.39
C THR A 68 33.40 19.80 3.73
N LEU A 69 32.12 19.98 3.36
CA LEU A 69 31.29 21.10 3.83
C LEU A 69 30.98 21.01 5.33
N LEU A 70 30.73 19.82 5.87
CA LEU A 70 30.53 19.59 7.32
C LEU A 70 31.81 19.82 8.13
N GLU A 71 32.98 19.50 7.58
CA GLU A 71 34.29 19.84 8.16
C GLU A 71 34.59 21.33 8.09
N GLN A 72 34.19 21.99 7.01
CA GLN A 72 34.36 23.43 6.88
C GLN A 72 33.36 24.24 7.72
N SER A 73 32.26 23.61 8.16
CA SER A 73 31.16 24.22 8.91
C SER A 73 31.63 25.00 10.15
N PRO A 74 31.15 26.25 10.35
CA PRO A 74 31.42 27.02 11.56
C PRO A 74 31.02 26.29 12.85
N ALA A 75 29.96 25.48 12.82
CA ALA A 75 29.49 24.73 13.98
C ALA A 75 30.50 23.65 14.41
N ARG A 76 31.03 22.85 13.46
CA ARG A 76 32.00 21.79 13.77
C ARG A 76 33.32 22.38 14.28
N LYS A 77 33.79 23.46 13.65
CA LYS A 77 34.98 24.22 14.10
C LYS A 77 34.79 24.93 15.45
N ALA A 78 33.56 25.25 15.84
CA ALA A 78 33.26 25.79 17.16
C ALA A 78 33.27 24.70 18.24
N MET A 79 32.78 23.49 17.93
CA MET A 79 32.88 22.33 18.83
C MET A 79 34.34 21.88 19.00
N GLU A 80 35.08 21.74 17.90
CA GLU A 80 36.51 21.38 17.90
C GLU A 80 37.34 22.32 18.78
N LYS A 81 37.15 23.64 18.63
CA LYS A 81 37.78 24.64 19.52
C LYS A 81 37.30 24.57 20.98
N ALA A 82 36.06 24.19 21.23
CA ALA A 82 35.55 24.02 22.60
C ALA A 82 36.12 22.75 23.26
N GLU A 83 36.43 21.72 22.46
CA GLU A 83 37.15 20.52 22.90
C GLU A 83 38.63 20.84 23.18
N ASP A 84 39.32 21.56 22.28
CA ASP A 84 40.69 22.05 22.49
C ASP A 84 40.79 22.91 23.77
N MET A 85 39.93 23.92 23.93
CA MET A 85 39.92 24.77 25.14
C MET A 85 39.61 23.97 26.42
N LYS A 86 38.78 22.93 26.32
CA LYS A 86 38.48 22.05 27.45
C LYS A 86 39.68 21.16 27.81
N ILE A 87 40.44 20.70 26.83
CA ILE A 87 41.72 20.00 27.05
C ILE A 87 42.70 20.95 27.74
N GLU A 88 42.90 22.17 27.22
CA GLU A 88 43.80 23.17 27.81
C GLU A 88 43.45 23.49 29.28
N ILE A 89 42.17 23.64 29.61
CA ILE A 89 41.70 23.87 30.98
C ILE A 89 41.98 22.66 31.89
N LEU A 90 41.78 21.44 31.39
CA LEU A 90 42.03 20.20 32.16
C LEU A 90 43.53 19.94 32.35
N GLU A 91 44.37 20.27 31.37
CA GLU A 91 45.83 20.16 31.47
C GLU A 91 46.38 21.21 32.44
N ARG A 92 45.95 22.48 32.33
CA ARG A 92 46.35 23.54 33.27
C ARG A 92 45.94 23.24 34.71
N GLY A 93 44.70 22.81 34.94
CA GLY A 93 44.23 22.42 36.27
C GLY A 93 45.03 21.23 36.84
N LYS A 94 45.46 20.30 35.99
CA LYS A 94 46.33 19.18 36.39
C LYS A 94 47.74 19.64 36.75
N GLU A 95 48.29 20.65 36.08
CA GLU A 95 49.57 21.27 36.47
C GLU A 95 49.46 22.05 37.79
N GLU A 96 48.35 22.78 37.99
CA GLU A 96 48.06 23.48 39.25
C GLU A 96 47.97 22.50 40.44
N PHE A 97 47.20 21.41 40.33
CA PHE A 97 47.13 20.38 41.38
C PHE A 97 48.46 19.65 41.61
N ALA A 98 49.24 19.39 40.56
CA ALA A 98 50.58 18.79 40.69
C ALA A 98 51.60 19.72 41.37
N GLY A 99 51.36 21.03 41.37
CA GLY A 99 52.16 22.01 42.11
C GLY A 99 51.87 22.02 43.62
N GLU A 100 50.61 21.80 44.03
CA GLU A 100 50.21 21.88 45.44
C GLU A 100 50.55 20.62 46.27
N GLU A 101 50.69 19.44 45.65
CA GLU A 101 51.00 18.18 46.37
C GLU A 101 52.36 18.17 47.12
N GLN A 102 53.22 19.17 46.93
CA GLN A 102 54.47 19.31 47.70
C GLN A 102 54.30 20.07 49.04
N GLY A 103 53.10 20.57 49.36
CA GLY A 103 52.83 21.41 50.53
C GLY A 103 51.99 20.74 51.63
N SER A 104 52.64 20.37 52.76
CA SER A 104 52.00 20.18 54.07
C SER A 104 50.84 19.15 54.17
N THR A 105 51.18 17.86 54.25
CA THR A 105 50.22 16.79 54.60
C THR A 105 49.76 16.88 56.06
N ASP A 106 48.48 17.22 56.29
CA ASP A 106 47.79 17.00 57.57
C ASP A 106 46.50 16.16 57.33
N ASP A 107 46.70 14.84 57.23
CA ASP A 107 45.76 13.84 56.69
C ASP A 107 44.31 13.92 57.20
N SER A 108 44.10 14.46 58.40
CA SER A 108 42.78 14.51 59.05
C SER A 108 41.83 15.55 58.43
N VAL A 109 42.38 16.67 57.93
CA VAL A 109 41.63 17.69 57.22
C VAL A 109 41.38 17.24 55.79
N VAL A 110 42.41 16.71 55.12
CA VAL A 110 42.34 16.18 53.74
C VAL A 110 41.26 15.10 53.61
N SER A 111 41.14 14.18 54.58
CA SER A 111 40.12 13.12 54.55
C SER A 111 38.68 13.67 54.57
N ASN A 112 38.42 14.72 55.34
CA ASN A 112 37.09 15.34 55.44
C ASN A 112 36.80 16.27 54.25
N LEU A 113 37.79 17.04 53.78
CA LEU A 113 37.65 17.84 52.56
C LEU A 113 37.42 16.94 51.35
N SER A 114 38.16 15.84 51.20
CA SER A 114 37.98 14.85 50.14
C SER A 114 36.53 14.36 50.08
N LEU A 115 35.95 13.94 51.22
CA LEU A 115 34.56 13.49 51.29
C LEU A 115 33.53 14.60 50.94
N HIS A 116 33.82 15.85 51.30
CA HIS A 116 32.95 16.99 50.96
C HIS A 116 33.08 17.41 49.49
N ILE A 117 34.30 17.42 48.94
CA ILE A 117 34.59 17.66 47.52
C ILE A 117 33.94 16.57 46.67
N ASP A 118 33.99 15.31 47.10
CA ASP A 118 33.40 14.17 46.38
C ASP A 118 31.86 14.25 46.36
N VAL A 119 31.23 14.75 47.43
CA VAL A 119 29.78 15.07 47.46
C VAL A 119 29.45 16.28 46.59
N ILE A 120 30.20 17.38 46.72
CA ILE A 120 29.99 18.61 45.92
C ILE A 120 30.18 18.32 44.43
N ALA A 121 31.21 17.56 44.05
CA ALA A 121 31.48 17.15 42.68
C ALA A 121 30.35 16.27 42.14
N LYS A 122 29.82 15.31 42.91
CA LYS A 122 28.64 14.51 42.50
C LYS A 122 27.40 15.39 42.34
N GLN A 123 27.19 16.36 43.22
CA GLN A 123 26.10 17.34 43.11
C GLN A 123 26.24 18.21 41.86
N HIS A 124 27.46 18.68 41.55
CA HIS A 124 27.77 19.51 40.39
C HIS A 124 27.70 18.72 39.08
N HIS A 125 28.18 17.47 39.07
CA HIS A 125 28.04 16.57 37.93
C HIS A 125 26.56 16.26 37.66
N LEU A 126 25.73 16.00 38.68
CA LEU A 126 24.29 15.84 38.48
C LEU A 126 23.64 17.13 37.95
N ALA A 127 24.04 18.31 38.44
CA ALA A 127 23.56 19.59 37.97
C ALA A 127 23.99 19.95 36.54
N LEU A 128 25.15 19.45 36.06
CA LEU A 128 25.65 19.64 34.70
C LEU A 128 25.15 18.58 33.72
N ILE A 129 24.98 17.33 34.18
CA ILE A 129 24.51 16.20 33.35
C ILE A 129 23.00 16.27 33.12
N SER A 130 22.20 16.72 34.11
CA SER A 130 20.74 16.78 33.97
C SER A 130 20.27 17.66 32.80
N PRO A 131 20.79 18.90 32.59
CA PRO A 131 20.52 19.68 31.39
C PRO A 131 20.95 19.00 30.09
N LEU A 132 22.12 18.34 30.08
CA LEU A 132 22.62 17.64 28.89
C LEU A 132 21.76 16.42 28.52
N VAL A 133 21.26 15.67 29.50
CA VAL A 133 20.33 14.55 29.29
C VAL A 133 18.97 15.05 28.80
N ALA A 134 18.48 16.18 29.33
CA ALA A 134 17.27 16.82 28.81
C ALA A 134 17.45 17.31 27.37
N GLU A 135 18.61 17.88 27.03
CA GLU A 135 18.94 18.37 25.70
C GLU A 135 19.08 17.23 24.68
N ILE A 136 19.76 16.13 25.05
CA ILE A 136 19.79 14.89 24.27
C ILE A 136 18.35 14.39 24.04
N GLY A 137 17.49 14.45 25.06
CA GLY A 137 16.06 14.12 24.93
C GLY A 137 15.32 15.00 23.91
N ARG A 138 15.58 16.31 23.87
CA ARG A 138 15.01 17.21 22.84
C ARG A 138 15.52 16.85 21.45
N LEU A 139 16.84 16.70 21.29
CA LEU A 139 17.47 16.37 20.02
C LEU A 139 17.02 15.00 19.47
N GLN A 140 16.75 14.04 20.37
CA GLN A 140 16.15 12.75 20.01
C GLN A 140 14.73 12.94 19.43
N CYS A 141 13.87 13.71 20.10
CA CYS A 141 12.53 14.02 19.59
C CYS A 141 12.55 14.85 18.30
N GLU A 142 13.51 15.77 18.14
CA GLU A 142 13.70 16.55 16.91
C GLU A 142 14.15 15.65 15.75
N LEU A 143 15.03 14.67 16.00
CA LEU A 143 15.46 13.67 15.02
C LEU A 143 14.32 12.71 14.63
N ASP A 144 13.54 12.22 15.60
CA ASP A 144 12.38 11.37 15.32
C ASP A 144 11.31 12.14 14.53
N SER A 145 11.09 13.43 14.83
CA SER A 145 10.22 14.31 14.04
C SER A 145 10.75 14.55 12.62
N ALA A 146 12.07 14.64 12.44
CA ALA A 146 12.68 14.75 11.11
C ALA A 146 12.51 13.46 10.29
N ASN A 147 12.64 12.29 10.94
CA ASN A 147 12.38 10.99 10.31
C ASN A 147 10.90 10.83 9.89
N GLU A 148 9.94 11.31 10.69
CA GLU A 148 8.52 11.32 10.31
C GLU A 148 8.26 12.28 9.14
N ASN A 149 8.82 13.50 9.18
CA ASN A 149 8.72 14.44 8.06
C ASN A 149 9.28 13.85 6.76
N GLN A 150 10.42 13.16 6.79
CA GLN A 150 11.00 12.53 5.59
C GLN A 150 10.10 11.41 5.03
N GLN A 151 9.43 10.62 5.89
CA GLN A 151 8.44 9.64 5.44
C GLN A 151 7.21 10.31 4.79
N LEU A 152 6.78 11.45 5.32
CA LEU A 152 5.70 12.26 4.73
C LEU A 152 6.12 12.87 3.39
N GLU A 153 7.36 13.35 3.24
CA GLU A 153 7.90 13.83 1.96
C GLU A 153 7.97 12.73 0.90
N ASP A 154 8.38 11.51 1.27
CA ASP A 154 8.41 10.35 0.36
C ASP A 154 7.00 9.94 -0.09
N GLU A 155 6.01 9.95 0.83
CA GLU A 155 4.61 9.71 0.50
C GLU A 155 4.03 10.82 -0.38
N ILE A 156 4.32 12.09 -0.10
CA ILE A 156 3.98 13.23 -0.97
C ILE A 156 4.57 13.01 -2.36
N ALA A 157 5.87 12.69 -2.47
CA ALA A 157 6.51 12.40 -3.74
C ALA A 157 5.87 11.18 -4.45
N ARG A 158 5.47 10.13 -3.72
CA ARG A 158 4.75 8.97 -4.27
C ARG A 158 3.36 9.35 -4.79
N LEU A 159 2.64 10.22 -4.07
CA LEU A 159 1.33 10.75 -4.44
C LEU A 159 1.42 11.72 -5.62
N SER A 160 2.38 12.64 -5.67
CA SER A 160 2.62 13.51 -6.83
C SER A 160 3.01 12.68 -8.07
N ARG A 161 3.80 11.62 -7.91
CA ARG A 161 4.07 10.64 -9.00
C ARG A 161 2.78 9.92 -9.46
N LYS A 162 1.83 9.64 -8.55
CA LYS A 162 0.50 9.07 -8.86
C LYS A 162 -0.42 10.09 -9.55
N GLU A 163 -0.47 11.33 -9.07
CA GLU A 163 -1.22 12.43 -9.67
C GLU A 163 -0.71 12.77 -11.07
N GLN A 164 0.62 12.87 -11.25
CA GLN A 164 1.20 13.12 -12.57
C GLN A 164 0.85 12.00 -13.57
N ARG A 165 0.72 10.74 -13.12
CA ARG A 165 0.18 9.64 -13.95
C ARG A 165 -1.30 9.82 -14.27
N TYR A 166 -2.13 10.33 -13.36
CA TYR A 166 -3.52 10.70 -13.67
C TYR A 166 -3.57 11.88 -14.65
N MET A 167 -2.81 12.96 -14.43
CA MET A 167 -2.73 14.11 -15.34
C MET A 167 -2.26 13.70 -16.74
N ARG A 168 -1.27 12.80 -16.86
CA ARG A 168 -0.85 12.18 -18.14
C ARG A 168 -1.96 11.33 -18.80
N ARG A 169 -2.93 10.81 -18.05
CA ARG A 169 -4.13 10.13 -18.59
C ARG A 169 -5.22 11.14 -18.98
N PHE A 170 -5.58 12.10 -18.11
CA PHE A 170 -6.59 13.13 -18.39
C PHE A 170 -6.21 14.02 -19.59
N SER A 171 -4.97 14.47 -19.70
CA SER A 171 -4.45 15.24 -20.85
C SER A 171 -4.42 14.47 -22.18
N ARG A 172 -4.57 13.13 -22.15
CA ARG A 172 -4.74 12.27 -23.33
C ARG A 172 -6.23 12.04 -23.66
N MET A 173 -7.13 12.17 -22.68
CA MET A 173 -8.58 12.04 -22.90
C MET A 173 -9.14 13.31 -23.56
N ARG A 174 -9.48 13.20 -24.85
CA ARG A 174 -10.22 14.24 -25.58
C ARG A 174 -11.73 14.05 -25.40
N CYS A 175 -12.46 15.16 -25.37
CA CYS A 175 -13.91 15.18 -25.46
C CYS A 175 -14.41 14.43 -26.71
N GLN A 176 -15.06 13.27 -26.58
CA GLN A 176 -15.56 12.52 -27.76
C GLN A 176 -16.55 13.31 -28.62
N LYS A 177 -17.35 14.21 -28.02
CA LYS A 177 -18.30 15.07 -28.75
C LYS A 177 -17.68 16.29 -29.43
N CYS A 178 -16.48 16.71 -29.05
CA CYS A 178 -15.97 18.04 -29.40
C CYS A 178 -14.46 18.13 -29.71
N THR A 179 -13.69 17.06 -29.49
CA THR A 179 -12.25 16.86 -29.83
C THR A 179 -11.23 17.87 -29.29
N ILE A 180 -11.67 19.00 -28.74
CA ILE A 180 -10.86 20.03 -28.08
C ILE A 180 -10.04 19.39 -26.95
N LYS A 181 -8.77 19.79 -26.88
CA LYS A 181 -7.79 19.37 -25.88
C LYS A 181 -7.69 20.47 -24.82
N VAL A 182 -8.01 20.16 -23.57
CA VAL A 182 -7.95 21.11 -22.46
C VAL A 182 -6.48 21.35 -22.09
N TYR A 183 -6.05 22.61 -22.13
CA TYR A 183 -4.74 23.06 -21.66
C TYR A 183 -4.93 23.92 -20.41
N LEU A 184 -4.31 23.53 -19.30
CA LEU A 184 -4.14 24.38 -18.13
C LEU A 184 -2.81 25.13 -18.27
N ARG A 185 -2.83 26.45 -18.09
CA ARG A 185 -1.61 27.27 -18.06
C ARG A 185 -0.88 27.06 -16.73
N LYS A 186 0.45 26.99 -16.78
CA LYS A 186 1.30 27.36 -15.64
C LYS A 186 1.39 28.89 -15.55
N LEU A 187 1.67 29.37 -14.35
CA LEU A 187 2.27 30.67 -14.06
C LEU A 187 3.62 30.38 -13.40
N ASP A 188 4.65 31.15 -13.75
CA ASP A 188 6.00 31.07 -13.17
C ASP A 188 6.37 32.45 -12.59
N GLU A 189 6.74 32.51 -11.31
CA GLU A 189 7.19 33.65 -10.49
C GLU A 189 7.96 33.03 -9.29
N SER A 190 9.02 33.59 -8.68
CA SER A 190 9.95 34.70 -8.98
C SER A 190 11.24 34.44 -8.14
N SER A 191 12.47 34.56 -8.65
CA SER A 191 13.31 35.77 -8.76
C SER A 191 13.53 36.58 -7.46
N VAL A 192 14.67 36.39 -6.76
CA VAL A 192 15.37 37.43 -5.96
C VAL A 192 16.91 37.18 -5.99
N ASP A 193 17.68 38.20 -6.40
CA ASP A 193 19.14 38.35 -6.19
C ASP A 193 19.39 39.55 -5.25
N ILE A 194 20.24 39.43 -4.22
CA ILE A 194 20.65 40.58 -3.38
C ILE A 194 22.17 40.58 -3.06
N SER A 195 22.85 41.49 -3.75
CA SER A 195 24.11 42.21 -3.44
C SER A 195 24.22 42.74 -1.97
N ARG A 196 25.34 43.17 -1.35
CA ARG A 196 26.80 43.31 -1.60
C ARG A 196 27.35 44.27 -0.48
N ASP A 197 28.63 44.67 -0.50
CA ASP A 197 29.22 45.87 0.18
C ASP A 197 29.41 45.79 1.73
N ASN A 198 30.34 46.49 2.42
CA ASN A 198 31.60 47.20 2.06
C ASN A 198 32.55 47.39 3.29
N LEU A 199 33.80 47.83 3.03
CA LEU A 199 34.90 48.28 3.96
C LEU A 199 34.58 49.67 4.62
N PRO A 200 35.35 50.34 5.57
CA PRO A 200 36.84 50.57 5.56
C PRO A 200 37.67 51.03 6.82
N THR A 201 39.00 51.24 6.60
CA THR A 201 39.95 52.27 7.16
C THR A 201 40.85 52.10 8.43
N GLU A 202 42.09 52.62 8.30
CA GLU A 202 43.14 52.98 9.31
C GLU A 202 43.11 54.53 9.58
N PRO A 203 44.15 55.32 10.02
CA PRO A 203 45.50 55.13 10.63
C PRO A 203 45.65 56.01 11.94
N PRO A 204 46.74 56.77 12.35
CA PRO A 204 48.18 56.90 12.02
C PRO A 204 49.15 57.01 13.26
N THR A 205 50.36 57.61 13.09
CA THR A 205 51.39 57.97 14.13
C THR A 205 52.05 59.35 13.79
N PRO A 206 53.29 59.70 14.23
CA PRO A 206 53.81 60.21 15.52
C PRO A 206 54.07 61.76 15.51
N PRO A 207 54.83 62.40 16.46
CA PRO A 207 56.27 62.72 16.21
C PRO A 207 57.17 62.91 17.46
N THR A 208 58.42 63.41 17.28
CA THR A 208 59.52 63.48 18.28
C THR A 208 60.05 64.89 18.64
N ARG A 209 60.66 65.03 19.83
CA ARG A 209 61.64 66.07 20.26
C ARG A 209 62.19 65.70 21.66
N THR A 210 63.35 66.15 22.16
CA THR A 210 64.46 67.01 21.62
C THR A 210 65.81 66.24 21.74
N SER A 211 66.97 66.91 21.60
CA SER A 211 68.29 66.28 21.81
C SER A 211 69.39 67.20 22.41
N GLU A 212 69.02 68.35 22.98
CA GLU A 212 70.00 69.37 23.42
C GLU A 212 70.25 69.42 24.94
N ALA A 213 69.30 68.95 25.76
CA ALA A 213 69.44 68.96 27.23
C ALA A 213 70.66 68.14 27.72
N LEU A 214 70.87 66.95 27.14
CA LEU A 214 71.92 65.98 27.55
C LEU A 214 73.37 66.46 27.39
N ARG A 215 73.61 67.64 26.77
CA ARG A 215 74.96 68.22 26.69
C ARG A 215 75.30 69.14 27.86
N ALA A 216 74.29 69.73 28.53
CA ALA A 216 74.52 70.62 29.66
C ALA A 216 74.95 69.84 30.92
N ASP A 217 74.25 68.76 31.23
CA ASP A 217 74.47 67.96 32.45
C ASP A 217 75.87 67.33 32.50
N VAL A 218 76.40 66.90 31.35
CA VAL A 218 77.75 66.31 31.23
C VAL A 218 78.85 67.34 31.53
N MET A 219 78.65 68.61 31.20
CA MET A 219 79.61 69.67 31.56
C MET A 219 79.54 70.02 33.05
N SER A 220 78.34 70.00 33.64
CA SER A 220 78.13 70.20 35.08
C SER A 220 78.82 69.10 35.92
N LEU A 221 78.65 67.83 35.55
CA LEU A 221 79.24 66.69 36.25
C LEU A 221 80.78 66.72 36.23
N ASN A 222 81.41 67.09 35.11
CA ASN A 222 82.86 67.20 35.03
C ASN A 222 83.43 68.30 35.94
N ALA A 223 82.76 69.46 36.05
CA ALA A 223 83.16 70.51 36.99
C ALA A 223 83.04 70.04 38.46
N HIS A 224 82.01 69.25 38.78
CA HIS A 224 81.82 68.71 40.13
C HIS A 224 82.88 67.66 40.51
N LEU A 225 83.37 66.86 39.55
CA LEU A 225 84.41 65.85 39.78
C LEU A 225 85.78 66.47 40.08
N ASP A 226 86.16 67.57 39.42
CA ASP A 226 87.43 68.25 39.70
C ASP A 226 87.41 69.05 41.01
N SER A 227 86.23 69.45 41.49
CA SER A 227 86.06 69.99 42.86
C SER A 227 86.38 68.91 43.91
N LEU A 228 85.78 67.73 43.77
CA LEU A 228 85.97 66.60 44.71
C LEU A 228 87.43 66.11 44.76
N LYS A 229 88.14 66.11 43.62
CA LYS A 229 89.58 65.78 43.59
C LYS A 229 90.44 66.73 44.43
N LYS A 230 90.12 68.02 44.49
CA LYS A 230 90.85 68.99 45.31
C LYS A 230 90.62 68.74 46.80
N GLN A 231 89.36 68.60 47.21
CA GLN A 231 89.01 68.29 48.59
C GLN A 231 89.70 67.01 49.07
N TRP A 232 89.74 65.96 48.24
CA TRP A 232 90.40 64.71 48.60
C TRP A 232 91.92 64.84 48.80
N GLU A 233 92.64 65.62 47.98
CA GLU A 233 94.07 65.87 48.21
C GLU A 233 94.33 66.76 49.44
N GLU A 234 93.41 67.64 49.81
CA GLU A 234 93.47 68.45 51.03
C GLU A 234 93.21 67.61 52.31
N GLU A 235 92.16 66.77 52.32
CA GLU A 235 91.87 65.82 53.40
C GLU A 235 93.02 64.82 53.59
N LYS A 236 93.54 64.24 52.51
CA LYS A 236 94.70 63.35 52.49
C LYS A 236 95.95 64.01 53.10
N LYS A 237 96.09 65.33 52.96
CA LYS A 237 97.18 66.12 53.56
C LYS A 237 96.97 66.37 55.06
N GLN A 238 95.73 66.58 55.52
CA GLN A 238 95.39 66.63 56.94
C GLN A 238 95.63 65.27 57.62
N LEU A 239 95.09 64.18 57.05
CA LEU A 239 95.19 62.83 57.61
C LEU A 239 96.64 62.35 57.76
N LEU A 240 97.56 62.77 56.88
CA LEU A 240 99.00 62.50 57.02
C LEU A 240 99.65 63.27 58.19
N GLY A 241 99.15 64.48 58.51
CA GLY A 241 99.57 65.23 59.70
C GLY A 241 99.03 64.62 60.99
N GLU A 242 97.73 64.30 61.03
CA GLU A 242 97.08 63.67 62.19
C GLU A 242 97.68 62.30 62.52
N LYS A 243 98.03 61.50 61.49
CA LYS A 243 98.72 60.23 61.65
C LYS A 243 100.05 60.38 62.40
N ALA A 244 100.81 61.45 62.18
CA ALA A 244 102.05 61.69 62.90
C ALA A 244 101.81 62.01 64.39
N VAL A 245 100.78 62.80 64.70
CA VAL A 245 100.38 63.13 66.09
C VAL A 245 99.89 61.87 66.83
N LEU A 246 99.05 61.05 66.19
CA LEU A 246 98.57 59.79 66.75
C LEU A 246 99.71 58.78 66.97
N GLN A 247 100.75 58.79 66.14
CA GLN A 247 101.90 57.91 66.28
C GLN A 247 102.79 58.30 67.48
N ASP A 248 102.96 59.59 67.79
CA ASP A 248 103.65 60.04 69.02
C ASP A 248 102.83 59.73 70.29
N ALA A 249 101.51 59.94 70.23
CA ALA A 249 100.59 59.59 71.32
C ALA A 249 100.64 58.07 71.63
N ALA A 250 100.68 57.22 70.60
CA ALA A 250 100.81 55.77 70.75
C ALA A 250 102.14 55.36 71.38
N THR A 251 103.25 56.03 71.06
CA THR A 251 104.55 55.76 71.73
C THR A 251 104.55 56.18 73.19
N ARG A 252 103.92 57.32 73.56
CA ARG A 252 103.77 57.73 74.97
C ARG A 252 102.94 56.72 75.77
N LEU A 253 101.80 56.27 75.24
CA LEU A 253 100.94 55.28 75.90
C LEU A 253 101.66 53.94 76.13
N ASN A 254 102.44 53.47 75.15
CA ASN A 254 103.22 52.22 75.27
C ASN A 254 104.28 52.27 76.39
N VAL A 255 104.80 53.46 76.75
CA VAL A 255 105.70 53.61 77.91
C VAL A 255 104.91 53.47 79.22
N GLN A 256 103.76 54.14 79.33
CA GLN A 256 102.91 54.07 80.53
C GLN A 256 102.35 52.66 80.80
N VAL A 257 101.97 51.92 79.75
CA VAL A 257 101.49 50.54 79.86
C VAL A 257 102.61 49.58 80.33
N LYS A 258 103.88 49.87 80.03
CA LYS A 258 105.02 49.10 80.55
C LYS A 258 105.25 49.36 82.03
N THR A 259 105.31 50.63 82.45
CA THR A 259 105.50 50.96 83.89
C THR A 259 104.36 50.40 84.74
N ALA A 260 103.10 50.49 84.28
CA ALA A 260 101.96 49.91 84.98
C ALA A 260 102.02 48.37 85.08
N ASN A 261 102.52 47.68 84.04
CA ASN A 261 102.71 46.22 84.09
C ASN A 261 103.81 45.82 85.09
N ASP A 262 104.93 46.54 85.14
CA ASP A 262 106.03 46.22 86.08
C ASP A 262 105.66 46.53 87.54
N GLU A 263 104.70 47.42 87.79
CA GLU A 263 104.09 47.65 89.11
C GLU A 263 103.06 46.57 89.46
N ALA A 264 102.15 46.25 88.53
CA ALA A 264 101.19 45.16 88.70
C ALA A 264 101.87 43.81 88.97
N ARG A 265 102.98 43.52 88.28
CA ARG A 265 103.73 42.27 88.46
C ARG A 265 104.24 42.10 89.89
N LYS A 266 104.80 43.17 90.48
CA LYS A 266 105.26 43.19 91.89
C LYS A 266 104.11 42.95 92.88
N ALA A 267 102.90 43.44 92.59
CA ALA A 267 101.72 43.17 93.42
C ALA A 267 101.26 41.70 93.36
N THR A 268 101.50 40.98 92.26
CA THR A 268 101.08 39.56 92.13
C THR A 268 102.00 38.54 92.80
N GLU A 269 103.17 38.96 93.30
CA GLU A 269 104.16 38.04 93.90
C GLU A 269 104.03 37.95 95.43
N THR A 270 103.55 39.00 96.09
CA THR A 270 103.34 39.03 97.55
C THR A 270 102.13 38.21 98.02
N SER A 271 101.15 37.96 97.14
CA SER A 271 99.90 37.23 97.46
C SER A 271 100.07 35.69 97.54
N LYS A 272 101.07 35.11 96.87
CA LYS A 272 101.11 33.67 96.53
C LYS A 272 101.56 32.71 97.65
N ARG A 273 101.44 33.07 98.94
CA ARG A 273 102.05 32.30 100.06
C ARG A 273 101.15 31.86 101.22
N THR A 274 99.83 32.07 101.20
CA THR A 274 98.97 31.79 102.39
C THR A 274 97.70 30.94 102.19
N CYS A 275 97.22 30.62 100.97
CA CYS A 275 95.85 30.07 100.78
C CYS A 275 95.71 28.63 100.22
N ARG A 276 96.79 27.96 99.78
CA ARG A 276 96.78 26.73 98.95
C ARG A 276 96.13 25.45 99.52
N ALA A 277 95.51 25.49 100.70
CA ALA A 277 94.90 24.32 101.35
C ALA A 277 93.36 24.34 101.42
N ARG A 278 92.70 25.50 101.31
CA ARG A 278 91.22 25.60 101.30
C ARG A 278 90.62 25.73 99.90
N GLU A 279 91.42 26.19 98.94
CA GLU A 279 91.05 26.37 97.53
C GLU A 279 90.86 25.04 96.76
N LEU A 280 91.13 23.88 97.39
CA LEU A 280 91.12 22.55 96.75
C LEU A 280 89.94 21.64 97.15
N GLU A 281 89.16 21.99 98.18
CA GLU A 281 87.94 21.24 98.53
C GLU A 281 86.71 21.77 97.79
N HIS A 282 86.56 23.10 97.70
CA HIS A 282 85.47 23.73 96.95
C HIS A 282 85.38 23.27 95.48
N PRO A 283 86.46 23.18 94.68
CA PRO A 283 86.37 22.63 93.32
C PRO A 283 86.04 21.13 93.27
N LYS A 284 86.35 20.33 94.31
CA LYS A 284 85.91 18.92 94.36
C LYS A 284 84.41 18.81 94.61
N GLN A 285 83.89 19.66 95.50
CA GLN A 285 82.45 19.73 95.79
C GLN A 285 81.67 20.14 94.53
N THR A 286 82.10 21.20 93.84
CA THR A 286 81.44 21.63 92.60
C THR A 286 81.64 20.63 91.44
N ILE A 287 82.78 19.92 91.35
CA ILE A 287 82.92 18.80 90.40
C ILE A 287 81.91 17.68 90.72
N SER A 288 81.77 17.28 91.99
CA SER A 288 80.81 16.25 92.41
C SER A 288 79.35 16.65 92.11
N GLU A 289 79.00 17.92 92.37
CA GLU A 289 77.69 18.50 92.03
C GLU A 289 77.45 18.53 90.52
N LEU A 290 78.46 18.91 89.72
CA LEU A 290 78.39 18.92 88.26
C LEU A 290 78.34 17.51 87.67
N GLU A 291 79.01 16.52 88.25
CA GLU A 291 78.93 15.11 87.85
C GLU A 291 77.55 14.51 88.18
N ALA A 292 76.99 14.84 89.34
CA ALA A 292 75.63 14.46 89.71
C ALA A 292 74.59 15.10 88.78
N ALA A 293 74.72 16.40 88.49
CA ALA A 293 73.87 17.11 87.53
C ALA A 293 74.00 16.51 86.12
N LEU A 294 75.22 16.29 85.62
CA LEU A 294 75.46 15.66 84.32
C LEU A 294 74.92 14.23 84.25
N SER A 295 74.92 13.49 85.36
CA SER A 295 74.31 12.16 85.45
C SER A 295 72.78 12.23 85.36
N LEU A 296 72.16 13.22 86.01
CA LEU A 296 70.73 13.51 85.93
C LEU A 296 70.31 13.97 84.53
N GLU A 297 71.02 14.91 83.91
CA GLU A 297 70.81 15.35 82.53
C GLU A 297 70.93 14.17 81.55
N ARG A 298 71.95 13.31 81.71
CA ARG A 298 72.09 12.08 80.93
C ARG A 298 70.96 11.07 81.17
N ALA A 299 70.30 11.09 82.33
CA ALA A 299 69.12 10.27 82.59
C ALA A 299 67.87 10.86 81.92
N GLN A 300 67.67 12.18 82.00
CA GLN A 300 66.58 12.89 81.33
C GLN A 300 66.68 12.77 79.79
N LEU A 301 67.87 12.92 79.22
CA LEU A 301 68.10 12.70 77.78
C LEU A 301 67.78 11.25 77.35
N ARG A 302 67.98 10.26 78.23
CA ARG A 302 67.56 8.88 77.97
C ARG A 302 66.04 8.69 78.07
N SER A 303 65.35 9.34 79.01
CA SER A 303 63.88 9.28 79.05
C SER A 303 63.26 9.99 77.86
N PHE A 304 63.73 11.19 77.50
CA PHE A 304 63.27 11.89 76.28
C PHE A 304 63.56 11.09 75.01
N SER A 305 64.70 10.41 74.90
CA SER A 305 64.96 9.51 73.76
C SER A 305 64.02 8.30 73.73
N ALA A 306 63.69 7.71 74.88
CA ALA A 306 62.75 6.59 74.97
C ALA A 306 61.29 7.03 74.69
N GLU A 307 60.92 8.25 75.08
CA GLU A 307 59.64 8.88 74.74
C GLU A 307 59.56 9.19 73.24
N GLN A 308 60.64 9.70 72.62
CA GLN A 308 60.71 9.87 71.16
C GLN A 308 60.57 8.53 70.42
N ASP A 309 61.25 7.48 70.88
CA ASP A 309 61.08 6.12 70.36
C ASP A 309 59.63 5.60 70.52
N HIS A 310 58.98 5.89 71.65
CA HIS A 310 57.58 5.51 71.89
C HIS A 310 56.64 6.25 70.93
N MET A 311 56.75 7.58 70.85
CA MET A 311 55.95 8.42 69.96
C MET A 311 56.16 8.07 68.48
N ALA A 312 57.39 7.71 68.08
CA ALA A 312 57.68 7.22 66.74
C ALA A 312 56.98 5.88 66.46
N ARG A 313 56.99 4.94 67.41
CA ARG A 313 56.28 3.65 67.29
C ARG A 313 54.75 3.84 67.25
N GLU A 314 54.19 4.73 68.06
CA GLU A 314 52.76 5.06 68.00
C GLU A 314 52.36 5.76 66.70
N LYS A 315 53.21 6.63 66.15
CA LYS A 315 53.01 7.22 64.82
C LYS A 315 52.99 6.15 63.72
N VAL A 316 53.93 5.19 63.76
CA VAL A 316 53.94 4.05 62.83
C VAL A 316 52.70 3.16 63.03
N MET A 317 52.30 2.84 64.27
CA MET A 317 51.12 2.01 64.54
C MET A 317 49.80 2.68 64.12
N THR A 318 49.69 4.01 64.24
CA THR A 318 48.52 4.76 63.77
C THR A 318 48.51 4.91 62.25
N GLN A 319 49.67 5.10 61.61
CA GLN A 319 49.80 5.05 60.15
C GLN A 319 49.44 3.66 59.60
N LEU A 320 49.93 2.57 60.21
CA LEU A 320 49.58 1.20 59.81
C LEU A 320 48.06 0.99 59.87
N LYS A 321 47.42 1.33 61.00
CA LYS A 321 45.94 1.26 61.13
C LYS A 321 45.21 2.09 60.05
N ARG A 322 45.69 3.31 59.72
CA ARG A 322 45.14 4.10 58.59
C ARG A 322 45.27 3.35 57.26
N THR A 323 46.43 2.76 56.96
CA THR A 323 46.64 1.99 55.72
C THR A 323 45.82 0.70 55.67
N GLU A 324 45.62 0.03 56.80
CA GLU A 324 44.73 -1.14 56.91
C GLU A 324 43.27 -0.73 56.65
N SER A 325 42.78 0.33 57.30
CA SER A 325 41.44 0.87 57.05
C SER A 325 41.24 1.32 55.60
N ALA A 326 42.22 2.00 55.00
CA ALA A 326 42.18 2.41 53.60
C ALA A 326 42.17 1.19 52.65
N ARG A 327 42.99 0.17 52.91
CA ARG A 327 42.99 -1.10 52.16
C ARG A 327 41.65 -1.83 52.28
N HIS A 328 41.06 -1.88 53.47
CA HIS A 328 39.73 -2.44 53.68
C HIS A 328 38.65 -1.66 52.93
N PHE A 329 38.70 -0.32 52.95
CA PHE A 329 37.80 0.53 52.18
C PHE A 329 37.91 0.28 50.67
N VAL A 330 39.13 0.21 50.12
CA VAL A 330 39.37 -0.10 48.70
C VAL A 330 38.82 -1.48 48.33
N VAL A 331 39.04 -2.51 49.16
CA VAL A 331 38.50 -3.87 48.93
C VAL A 331 36.96 -3.92 48.99
N ILE A 332 36.33 -3.15 49.89
CA ILE A 332 34.86 -3.04 49.96
C ILE A 332 34.33 -2.26 48.75
N SER A 333 34.99 -1.17 48.37
CA SER A 333 34.64 -0.33 47.23
C SER A 333 34.73 -1.10 45.91
N ALA A 334 35.77 -1.93 45.72
CA ALA A 334 35.93 -2.80 44.54
C ALA A 334 34.86 -3.92 44.45
N ARG A 335 34.40 -4.45 45.60
CA ARG A 335 33.35 -5.48 45.65
C ARG A 335 31.96 -4.99 45.26
N PHE A 336 31.71 -3.68 45.29
CA PHE A 336 30.42 -3.11 44.89
C PHE A 336 30.18 -3.19 43.36
N PRO A 337 31.06 -2.70 42.47
CA PRO A 337 30.90 -2.90 41.03
C PRO A 337 31.02 -4.38 40.63
N GLU A 338 31.82 -5.22 41.31
CA GLU A 338 31.83 -6.68 41.08
C GLU A 338 30.42 -7.29 41.20
N ARG A 339 29.69 -6.97 42.28
CA ARG A 339 28.30 -7.43 42.47
C ARG A 339 27.37 -6.90 41.40
N ARG A 340 27.43 -5.59 41.11
CA ARG A 340 26.59 -4.98 40.07
C ARG A 340 26.89 -5.53 38.67
N VAL A 341 28.14 -5.91 38.38
CA VAL A 341 28.51 -6.60 37.13
C VAL A 341 27.93 -8.02 37.11
N ALA A 342 27.94 -8.76 38.22
CA ALA A 342 27.29 -10.07 38.30
C ALA A 342 25.76 -9.98 38.09
N GLU A 343 25.09 -9.03 38.76
CA GLU A 343 23.66 -8.73 38.60
C GLU A 343 23.31 -8.33 37.14
N ASN A 344 24.15 -7.50 36.52
CA ASN A 344 24.02 -7.13 35.11
C ASN A 344 24.23 -8.34 34.17
N VAL A 345 25.17 -9.24 34.47
CA VAL A 345 25.39 -10.47 33.68
C VAL A 345 24.19 -11.40 33.81
N GLU A 346 23.62 -11.59 35.00
CA GLU A 346 22.44 -12.44 35.20
C GLU A 346 21.22 -11.90 34.44
N THR A 347 20.91 -10.61 34.60
CA THR A 347 19.80 -9.96 33.86
C THR A 347 20.02 -10.00 32.34
N ILE A 348 21.25 -9.84 31.85
CA ILE A 348 21.58 -10.05 30.43
C ILE A 348 21.35 -11.50 29.99
N THR A 349 21.62 -12.51 30.82
CA THR A 349 21.31 -13.91 30.47
C THR A 349 19.81 -14.21 30.48
N GLN A 350 19.05 -13.63 31.41
CA GLN A 350 17.59 -13.74 31.46
C GLN A 350 16.95 -13.12 30.20
N LEU A 351 17.30 -11.88 29.85
CA LEU A 351 16.82 -11.20 28.63
C LEU A 351 17.18 -11.95 27.34
N ARG A 352 18.34 -12.65 27.31
CA ARG A 352 18.72 -13.51 26.18
C ARG A 352 17.85 -14.77 26.09
N GLN A 353 17.43 -15.35 27.21
CA GLN A 353 16.52 -16.50 27.24
C GLN A 353 15.11 -16.07 26.81
N GLU A 354 14.59 -14.97 27.35
CA GLU A 354 13.28 -14.41 26.96
C GLU A 354 13.22 -14.08 25.46
N ARG A 355 14.26 -13.40 24.92
CA ARG A 355 14.36 -13.12 23.48
C ARG A 355 14.41 -14.40 22.63
N SER A 356 14.99 -15.49 23.15
CA SER A 356 15.01 -16.79 22.47
C SER A 356 13.61 -17.43 22.44
N LEU A 357 12.88 -17.39 23.55
CA LEU A 357 11.49 -17.88 23.65
C LEU A 357 10.56 -17.09 22.72
N LEU A 358 10.60 -15.75 22.78
CA LEU A 358 9.82 -14.89 21.90
C LEU A 358 10.14 -15.11 20.40
N ALA A 359 11.39 -15.42 20.06
CA ALA A 359 11.78 -15.76 18.69
C ALA A 359 11.28 -17.15 18.22
N VAL A 360 11.02 -18.08 19.15
CA VAL A 360 10.35 -19.37 18.86
C VAL A 360 8.85 -19.16 18.71
N ASP A 361 8.22 -18.40 19.60
CA ASP A 361 6.78 -18.12 19.56
C ASP A 361 6.39 -17.29 18.34
N HIS A 362 7.20 -16.31 17.94
CA HIS A 362 6.99 -15.57 16.69
C HIS A 362 7.00 -16.49 15.46
N LYS A 363 7.94 -17.45 15.39
CA LYS A 363 7.98 -18.45 14.29
C LYS A 363 6.79 -19.41 14.33
N ASN A 364 6.32 -19.79 15.52
CA ASN A 364 5.13 -20.63 15.68
C ASN A 364 3.84 -19.89 15.29
N LEU A 365 3.73 -18.61 15.63
CA LEU A 365 2.62 -17.75 15.24
C LEU A 365 2.63 -17.48 13.72
N GLN A 366 3.80 -17.21 13.14
CA GLN A 366 3.98 -17.07 11.69
C GLN A 366 3.52 -18.33 10.93
N ARG A 367 3.88 -19.53 11.43
CA ARG A 367 3.41 -20.79 10.85
C ARG A 367 1.89 -20.95 10.92
N ARG A 368 1.27 -20.60 12.06
CA ARG A 368 -0.20 -20.63 12.20
C ARG A 368 -0.90 -19.65 11.24
N TYR A 369 -0.29 -18.50 10.95
CA TYR A 369 -0.82 -17.58 9.95
C TYR A 369 -0.72 -18.14 8.53
N SER A 370 0.39 -18.77 8.14
CA SER A 370 0.46 -19.44 6.82
C SER A 370 -0.51 -20.62 6.71
N GLU A 371 -0.61 -21.47 7.75
CA GLU A 371 -1.59 -22.56 7.83
C GLU A 371 -3.03 -22.04 7.69
N MET A 372 -3.36 -20.91 8.32
CA MET A 372 -4.69 -20.28 8.20
C MET A 372 -4.95 -19.72 6.79
N THR A 373 -3.97 -19.09 6.16
CA THR A 373 -4.08 -18.60 4.77
C THR A 373 -4.28 -19.75 3.78
N GLU A 374 -3.49 -20.82 3.90
CA GLU A 374 -3.63 -22.04 3.08
C GLU A 374 -5.03 -22.67 3.24
N LEU A 375 -5.57 -22.71 4.46
CA LEU A 375 -6.93 -23.21 4.72
C LEU A 375 -8.03 -22.35 4.07
N LEU A 376 -7.87 -21.03 4.05
CA LEU A 376 -8.80 -20.12 3.35
C LEU A 376 -8.75 -20.32 1.84
N GLU A 377 -7.54 -20.43 1.24
CA GLU A 377 -7.37 -20.73 -0.18
C GLU A 377 -8.00 -22.09 -0.56
N ILE A 378 -7.85 -23.10 0.30
CA ILE A 378 -8.48 -24.42 0.12
C ILE A 378 -10.02 -24.33 0.11
N GLU A 379 -10.63 -23.49 0.95
CA GLU A 379 -12.09 -23.35 1.01
C GLU A 379 -12.65 -22.52 -0.16
N ASP A 380 -11.95 -21.46 -0.59
CA ASP A 380 -12.26 -20.74 -1.84
C ASP A 380 -12.20 -21.67 -3.06
N LEU A 381 -11.18 -22.54 -3.13
CA LEU A 381 -11.05 -23.56 -4.18
C LEU A 381 -12.17 -24.60 -4.10
N ARG A 382 -12.61 -25.00 -2.90
CA ARG A 382 -13.76 -25.92 -2.72
C ARG A 382 -15.06 -25.27 -3.20
N HIS A 383 -15.35 -24.03 -2.83
CA HIS A 383 -16.52 -23.30 -3.31
C HIS A 383 -16.48 -23.11 -4.84
N ALA A 384 -15.32 -22.80 -5.42
CA ALA A 384 -15.15 -22.71 -6.87
C ALA A 384 -15.43 -24.05 -7.58
N LEU A 385 -14.94 -25.17 -7.03
CA LEU A 385 -15.19 -26.52 -7.53
C LEU A 385 -16.66 -26.95 -7.36
N GLU A 386 -17.32 -26.59 -6.26
CA GLU A 386 -18.76 -26.84 -6.09
C GLU A 386 -19.60 -26.02 -7.09
N HIS A 387 -19.26 -24.74 -7.30
CA HIS A 387 -19.92 -23.91 -8.32
C HIS A 387 -19.69 -24.47 -9.74
N GLN A 388 -18.51 -25.03 -10.03
CA GLN A 388 -18.25 -25.75 -11.28
C GLN A 388 -19.06 -27.07 -11.37
N SER A 389 -19.21 -27.79 -10.26
CA SER A 389 -20.01 -29.03 -10.16
C SER A 389 -21.51 -28.77 -10.37
N THR A 390 -22.08 -27.75 -9.73
CA THR A 390 -23.48 -27.36 -9.86
C THR A 390 -23.79 -26.79 -11.25
N SER A 391 -22.94 -25.92 -11.79
CA SER A 391 -23.10 -25.35 -13.15
C SER A 391 -22.94 -26.40 -14.26
N SER A 392 -22.02 -27.37 -14.12
CA SER A 392 -21.89 -28.49 -15.06
C SER A 392 -23.08 -29.46 -14.99
N LYS A 393 -23.58 -29.79 -13.80
CA LYS A 393 -24.85 -30.51 -13.60
C LYS A 393 -26.03 -29.77 -14.25
N ALA A 394 -26.10 -28.44 -14.12
CA ALA A 394 -27.13 -27.62 -14.76
C ALA A 394 -26.98 -27.60 -16.31
N ARG A 395 -25.75 -27.51 -16.83
CA ARG A 395 -25.45 -27.59 -18.28
C ARG A 395 -25.82 -28.96 -18.85
N SER A 396 -25.61 -30.03 -18.09
CA SER A 396 -26.05 -31.40 -18.44
C SER A 396 -27.58 -31.50 -18.48
N LYS A 397 -28.28 -31.04 -17.43
CA LYS A 397 -29.77 -30.98 -17.40
C LYS A 397 -30.36 -30.11 -18.54
N ARG A 398 -29.66 -29.05 -18.98
CA ARG A 398 -30.04 -28.28 -20.18
C ARG A 398 -29.81 -29.06 -21.48
N ARG A 399 -28.67 -29.76 -21.61
CA ARG A 399 -28.38 -30.64 -22.77
C ARG A 399 -29.40 -31.76 -22.93
N THR A 400 -29.77 -32.47 -21.86
CA THR A 400 -30.77 -33.55 -21.93
C THR A 400 -32.15 -33.03 -22.31
N ARG A 401 -32.59 -31.91 -21.71
CA ARG A 401 -33.84 -31.22 -22.11
C ARG A 401 -33.83 -30.78 -23.58
N SER A 402 -32.70 -30.32 -24.11
CA SER A 402 -32.57 -29.98 -25.53
C SER A 402 -32.59 -31.22 -26.43
N SER A 403 -31.95 -32.32 -26.02
CA SER A 403 -31.96 -33.58 -26.76
C SER A 403 -33.38 -34.17 -26.87
N LEU A 404 -34.16 -34.13 -25.79
CA LEU A 404 -35.57 -34.54 -25.80
C LEU A 404 -36.40 -33.68 -26.77
N LYS A 405 -36.28 -32.35 -26.72
CA LYS A 405 -36.96 -31.44 -27.67
C LYS A 405 -36.56 -31.73 -29.12
N ASN A 406 -35.27 -31.97 -29.38
CA ASN A 406 -34.79 -32.28 -30.73
C ASN A 406 -35.32 -33.65 -31.22
N ASN A 407 -35.45 -34.64 -30.32
CA ASN A 407 -36.06 -35.93 -30.61
C ASN A 407 -37.56 -35.79 -30.95
N ASP A 408 -38.30 -34.96 -30.21
CA ASP A 408 -39.72 -34.69 -30.50
C ASP A 408 -39.91 -33.88 -31.79
N VAL A 409 -39.02 -32.94 -32.12
CA VAL A 409 -38.98 -32.26 -33.43
C VAL A 409 -38.65 -33.25 -34.56
N ALA A 410 -37.72 -34.19 -34.35
CA ALA A 410 -37.44 -35.23 -35.35
C ALA A 410 -38.66 -36.13 -35.60
N LYS A 411 -39.46 -36.46 -34.57
CA LYS A 411 -40.73 -37.18 -34.73
C LYS A 411 -41.74 -36.38 -35.55
N THR A 412 -41.94 -35.09 -35.27
CA THR A 412 -42.92 -34.29 -36.02
C THR A 412 -42.50 -34.07 -37.47
N VAL A 413 -41.20 -33.88 -37.74
CA VAL A 413 -40.66 -33.86 -39.11
C VAL A 413 -40.92 -35.18 -39.82
N ALA A 414 -40.65 -36.33 -39.19
CA ALA A 414 -40.90 -37.64 -39.80
C ALA A 414 -42.40 -37.92 -40.08
N ILE A 415 -43.31 -37.40 -39.25
CA ILE A 415 -44.76 -37.45 -39.52
C ILE A 415 -45.11 -36.57 -40.73
N LEU A 416 -44.67 -35.31 -40.75
CA LEU A 416 -44.92 -34.38 -41.86
C LEU A 416 -44.33 -34.86 -43.19
N GLU A 417 -43.16 -35.49 -43.17
CA GLU A 417 -42.60 -36.15 -44.35
C GLU A 417 -43.50 -37.28 -44.88
N ASN A 418 -44.08 -38.08 -44.00
CA ASN A 418 -44.95 -39.19 -44.40
C ASN A 418 -46.30 -38.69 -44.92
N ASP A 419 -46.84 -37.61 -44.34
CA ASP A 419 -48.01 -36.92 -44.89
C ASP A 419 -47.71 -36.29 -46.25
N LEU A 420 -46.55 -35.65 -46.45
CA LEU A 420 -46.12 -35.13 -47.75
C LEU A 420 -45.91 -36.26 -48.80
N LYS A 421 -45.32 -37.40 -48.39
CA LYS A 421 -45.23 -38.62 -49.22
C LYS A 421 -46.59 -39.23 -49.52
N ARG A 422 -47.62 -38.99 -48.69
CA ARG A 422 -49.01 -39.37 -48.98
C ARG A 422 -49.67 -38.38 -49.94
N VAL A 423 -49.68 -37.09 -49.63
CA VAL A 423 -50.26 -36.03 -50.48
C VAL A 423 -49.69 -36.07 -51.90
N ARG A 424 -48.39 -36.38 -52.05
CA ARG A 424 -47.78 -36.62 -53.37
C ARG A 424 -48.43 -37.79 -54.12
N ARG A 425 -48.59 -38.96 -53.49
CA ARG A 425 -49.23 -40.14 -54.10
C ARG A 425 -50.71 -39.91 -54.41
N ASP A 426 -51.43 -39.23 -53.52
CA ASP A 426 -52.83 -38.87 -53.73
C ASP A 426 -52.95 -37.92 -54.95
N ALA A 427 -52.03 -36.95 -55.10
CA ALA A 427 -51.97 -36.07 -56.28
C ALA A 427 -51.53 -36.78 -57.57
N GLU A 428 -50.58 -37.72 -57.50
CA GLU A 428 -50.18 -38.58 -58.63
C GLU A 428 -51.33 -39.49 -59.09
N ALA A 429 -52.20 -39.94 -58.18
CA ALA A 429 -53.42 -40.68 -58.51
C ALA A 429 -54.43 -39.79 -59.23
N PHE A 430 -54.78 -38.62 -58.67
CA PHE A 430 -55.66 -37.66 -59.34
C PHE A 430 -55.14 -37.22 -60.71
N GLY A 431 -53.83 -37.13 -60.91
CA GLY A 431 -53.21 -36.87 -62.21
C GLY A 431 -53.56 -37.93 -63.26
N LYS A 432 -53.53 -39.21 -62.89
CA LYS A 432 -53.88 -40.35 -63.75
C LYS A 432 -55.39 -40.42 -64.00
N ASP A 433 -56.22 -40.16 -63.00
CA ASP A 433 -57.68 -40.10 -63.16
C ASP A 433 -58.08 -38.99 -64.16
N LEU A 434 -57.42 -37.82 -64.09
CA LEU A 434 -57.61 -36.71 -65.04
C LEU A 434 -57.04 -36.99 -66.44
N GLU A 435 -56.16 -37.97 -66.59
CA GLU A 435 -55.66 -38.45 -67.89
C GLU A 435 -56.64 -39.46 -68.50
N ILE A 436 -57.13 -40.41 -67.70
CA ILE A 436 -58.19 -41.36 -68.08
C ILE A 436 -59.45 -40.61 -68.50
N LEU A 437 -59.93 -39.67 -67.69
CA LEU A 437 -61.13 -38.87 -68.00
C LEU A 437 -60.95 -38.00 -69.26
N ARG A 438 -59.74 -37.51 -69.54
CA ARG A 438 -59.45 -36.82 -70.81
C ARG A 438 -59.53 -37.80 -71.99
N GLY A 439 -58.91 -38.97 -71.89
CA GLY A 439 -59.00 -40.02 -72.90
C GLY A 439 -60.44 -40.50 -73.14
N GLU A 440 -61.27 -40.60 -72.10
CA GLU A 440 -62.70 -40.93 -72.23
C GLU A 440 -63.51 -39.79 -72.87
N ASN A 441 -63.24 -38.54 -72.51
CA ASN A 441 -63.87 -37.37 -73.13
C ASN A 441 -63.46 -37.18 -74.61
N GLU A 442 -62.23 -37.54 -74.97
CA GLU A 442 -61.77 -37.57 -76.37
C GLU A 442 -62.43 -38.71 -77.15
N ARG A 443 -62.55 -39.92 -76.57
CA ARG A 443 -63.29 -41.04 -77.16
C ARG A 443 -64.77 -40.72 -77.34
N SER A 444 -65.43 -40.14 -76.34
CA SER A 444 -66.85 -39.81 -76.39
C SER A 444 -67.11 -38.63 -77.33
N GLY A 445 -66.27 -37.59 -77.32
CA GLY A 445 -66.27 -36.51 -78.29
C GLY A 445 -66.00 -36.99 -79.72
N GLY A 446 -65.15 -38.00 -79.90
CA GLY A 446 -64.92 -38.70 -81.16
C GLY A 446 -66.18 -39.42 -81.65
N ARG A 447 -66.80 -40.23 -80.80
CA ARG A 447 -68.09 -40.90 -81.09
C ARG A 447 -69.20 -39.89 -81.42
N LEU A 448 -69.30 -38.79 -80.67
CA LEU A 448 -70.29 -37.73 -80.94
C LEU A 448 -70.03 -37.05 -82.30
N LYS A 449 -68.78 -36.81 -82.68
CA LYS A 449 -68.44 -36.31 -84.03
C LYS A 449 -68.82 -37.33 -85.11
N GLU A 450 -68.58 -38.63 -84.88
CA GLU A 450 -68.96 -39.69 -85.81
C GLU A 450 -70.49 -39.81 -85.96
N GLU A 451 -71.24 -39.77 -84.86
CA GLU A 451 -72.71 -39.76 -84.87
C GLU A 451 -73.28 -38.48 -85.50
N VAL A 452 -72.66 -37.32 -85.31
CA VAL A 452 -73.01 -36.10 -86.04
C VAL A 452 -72.75 -36.26 -87.54
N VAL A 453 -71.65 -36.89 -87.95
CA VAL A 453 -71.36 -37.17 -89.38
C VAL A 453 -72.34 -38.21 -89.96
N LYS A 454 -72.73 -39.25 -89.20
CA LYS A 454 -73.79 -40.20 -89.59
C LYS A 454 -75.14 -39.50 -89.70
N GLY A 455 -75.51 -38.70 -88.71
CA GLY A 455 -76.72 -37.88 -88.69
C GLY A 455 -76.76 -36.86 -89.83
N GLU A 456 -75.62 -36.29 -90.21
CA GLU A 456 -75.53 -35.47 -91.42
C GLU A 456 -75.70 -36.30 -92.70
N ARG A 457 -75.13 -37.50 -92.79
CA ARG A 457 -75.30 -38.38 -93.97
C ARG A 457 -76.76 -38.79 -94.13
N THR A 458 -77.44 -39.23 -93.06
CA THR A 458 -78.87 -39.59 -93.11
C THR A 458 -79.73 -38.35 -93.34
N ARG A 459 -79.40 -37.19 -92.77
CA ARG A 459 -80.08 -35.91 -93.06
C ARG A 459 -79.86 -35.44 -94.50
N LYS A 460 -78.70 -35.70 -95.11
CA LYS A 460 -78.41 -35.41 -96.53
C LYS A 460 -79.16 -36.37 -97.46
N GLN A 461 -79.30 -37.64 -97.09
CA GLN A 461 -80.16 -38.60 -97.79
C GLN A 461 -81.64 -38.20 -97.69
N GLY A 462 -82.15 -37.91 -96.49
CA GLY A 462 -83.52 -37.42 -96.27
C GLY A 462 -83.80 -36.02 -96.83
N ALA A 463 -82.77 -35.20 -97.07
CA ALA A 463 -82.92 -33.91 -97.73
C ALA A 463 -83.29 -34.04 -99.22
N ALA A 464 -83.05 -35.17 -99.87
CA ALA A 464 -83.48 -35.38 -101.26
C ALA A 464 -85.02 -35.42 -101.41
N PRO A 465 -85.79 -36.27 -100.70
CA PRO A 465 -87.26 -36.22 -100.74
C PRO A 465 -87.82 -34.93 -100.15
N VAL A 466 -87.18 -34.31 -99.14
CA VAL A 466 -87.62 -32.99 -98.63
C VAL A 466 -87.43 -31.88 -99.67
N ARG A 467 -86.35 -31.92 -100.47
CA ARG A 467 -86.17 -31.02 -101.62
C ARG A 467 -87.22 -31.28 -102.70
N LEU A 468 -87.51 -32.54 -103.01
CA LEU A 468 -88.55 -32.91 -103.98
C LEU A 468 -89.94 -32.44 -103.54
N LEU A 469 -90.30 -32.60 -102.26
CA LEU A 469 -91.55 -32.11 -101.67
C LEU A 469 -91.59 -30.57 -101.62
N ASN A 470 -90.48 -29.90 -101.33
CA ASN A 470 -90.38 -28.45 -101.42
C ASN A 470 -90.47 -27.95 -102.87
N GLU A 471 -89.93 -28.66 -103.84
CA GLU A 471 -90.07 -28.33 -105.26
C GLU A 471 -91.52 -28.55 -105.74
N GLN A 472 -92.22 -29.56 -105.22
CA GLN A 472 -93.66 -29.74 -105.43
C GLN A 472 -94.48 -28.63 -104.73
N LEU A 473 -94.09 -28.18 -103.53
CA LEU A 473 -94.71 -27.06 -102.83
C LEU A 473 -94.43 -25.70 -103.48
N GLU A 474 -93.24 -25.49 -104.03
CA GLU A 474 -92.93 -24.30 -104.82
C GLU A 474 -93.67 -24.34 -106.17
N LYS A 475 -93.72 -25.48 -106.87
CA LYS A 475 -94.59 -25.65 -108.06
C LYS A 475 -96.09 -25.49 -107.75
N GLN A 476 -96.52 -25.73 -106.52
CA GLN A 476 -97.86 -25.36 -106.03
C GLN A 476 -97.96 -23.85 -105.72
N ARG A 477 -96.94 -23.23 -105.13
CA ARG A 477 -96.89 -21.79 -104.82
C ARG A 477 -96.76 -20.92 -106.05
N GLU A 478 -96.04 -21.32 -107.09
CA GLU A 478 -96.02 -20.64 -108.39
C GLU A 478 -97.42 -20.68 -109.03
N LYS A 479 -98.08 -21.85 -109.00
CA LYS A 479 -99.48 -22.01 -109.45
C LYS A 479 -100.50 -21.26 -108.59
N MET A 480 -100.17 -20.94 -107.33
CA MET A 480 -101.02 -20.22 -106.38
C MET A 480 -100.58 -18.76 -106.11
N GLY A 481 -99.50 -18.30 -106.75
CA GLY A 481 -98.86 -17.01 -106.45
C GLY A 481 -99.65 -15.80 -106.94
N GLY A 482 -100.57 -16.02 -107.91
CA GLY A 482 -101.38 -15.00 -108.55
C GLY A 482 -102.50 -14.38 -107.70
N ARG A 483 -102.53 -14.51 -106.35
CA ARG A 483 -103.57 -13.87 -105.51
C ARG A 483 -103.25 -13.81 -103.99
N ARG A 484 -102.71 -12.69 -103.51
CA ARG A 484 -103.23 -11.98 -102.30
C ARG A 484 -102.59 -10.60 -102.06
N LYS A 485 -103.43 -9.56 -102.06
CA LYS A 485 -103.16 -8.26 -101.43
C LYS A 485 -103.68 -8.26 -99.98
N SER A 486 -103.20 -7.29 -99.19
CA SER A 486 -103.92 -6.57 -98.10
C SER A 486 -103.38 -6.72 -96.67
N ARG A 487 -103.50 -5.60 -95.92
CA ARG A 487 -103.16 -5.32 -94.51
C ARG A 487 -101.69 -5.47 -94.09
N GLY A 488 -101.11 -4.52 -93.34
CA GLY A 488 -101.63 -3.21 -92.93
C GLY A 488 -100.65 -2.48 -92.00
N GLY A 489 -100.48 -1.17 -92.17
CA GLY A 489 -99.58 -0.38 -91.33
C GLY A 489 -100.20 0.03 -89.99
N MET A 490 -99.38 0.09 -88.94
CA MET A 490 -99.73 0.77 -87.67
C MET A 490 -99.15 2.19 -87.64
N ASP A 491 -99.88 3.14 -87.05
CA ASP A 491 -99.46 4.53 -86.96
C ASP A 491 -98.23 4.70 -86.05
N GLY A 492 -97.14 5.22 -86.62
CA GLY A 492 -95.88 5.45 -85.92
C GLY A 492 -95.99 6.40 -84.72
N LYS A 493 -97.00 7.28 -84.68
CA LYS A 493 -97.19 8.26 -83.59
C LYS A 493 -97.49 7.60 -82.24
N GLN A 494 -98.26 6.51 -82.22
CA GLN A 494 -98.52 5.75 -81.00
C GLN A 494 -97.26 5.02 -80.51
N VAL A 495 -96.47 4.46 -81.44
CA VAL A 495 -95.21 3.76 -81.11
C VAL A 495 -94.18 4.71 -80.49
N SER A 496 -94.09 5.97 -80.96
CA SER A 496 -93.23 6.98 -80.34
C SER A 496 -93.70 7.40 -78.94
N ALA A 497 -95.02 7.52 -78.71
CA ALA A 497 -95.56 7.84 -77.39
C ALA A 497 -95.25 6.75 -76.35
N ILE A 498 -95.47 5.49 -76.70
CA ILE A 498 -95.16 4.33 -75.83
C ILE A 498 -93.66 4.25 -75.54
N LYS A 499 -92.79 4.44 -76.55
CA LYS A 499 -91.33 4.50 -76.35
C LYS A 499 -90.91 5.63 -75.41
N LEU A 500 -91.56 6.80 -75.47
CA LEU A 500 -91.26 7.93 -74.58
C LEU A 500 -91.70 7.67 -73.13
N GLN A 501 -92.87 7.06 -72.93
CA GLN A 501 -93.32 6.62 -71.60
C GLN A 501 -92.36 5.59 -71.00
N HIS A 502 -92.04 4.53 -71.74
CA HIS A 502 -91.14 3.47 -71.28
C HIS A 502 -89.74 4.01 -70.94
N ASN A 503 -89.21 4.97 -71.70
CA ASN A 503 -87.94 5.63 -71.40
C ASN A 503 -87.97 6.41 -70.06
N LYS A 504 -89.10 7.02 -69.69
CA LYS A 504 -89.30 7.68 -68.38
C LYS A 504 -89.37 6.64 -67.25
N GLU A 505 -90.11 5.55 -67.46
CA GLU A 505 -90.24 4.44 -66.50
C GLU A 505 -88.88 3.77 -66.23
N CYS A 506 -88.12 3.44 -67.28
CA CYS A 506 -86.76 2.90 -67.16
C CYS A 506 -85.81 3.83 -66.39
N LYS A 507 -85.92 5.16 -66.58
CA LYS A 507 -85.12 6.14 -65.81
C LYS A 507 -85.51 6.17 -64.33
N GLY A 508 -86.81 6.06 -64.01
CA GLY A 508 -87.29 5.94 -62.63
C GLY A 508 -86.78 4.66 -61.95
N LEU A 509 -86.92 3.51 -62.61
CA LEU A 509 -86.41 2.22 -62.12
C LEU A 509 -84.89 2.26 -61.92
N MET A 510 -84.13 2.80 -62.88
CA MET A 510 -82.67 2.89 -62.79
C MET A 510 -82.21 3.77 -61.61
N LEU A 511 -82.95 4.84 -61.28
CA LEU A 511 -82.71 5.63 -60.07
C LEU A 511 -83.02 4.85 -58.79
N GLN A 512 -84.13 4.10 -58.73
CA GLN A 512 -84.43 3.21 -57.60
C GLN A 512 -83.35 2.13 -57.42
N THR A 513 -82.89 1.46 -58.48
CA THR A 513 -81.80 0.48 -58.40
C THR A 513 -80.52 1.12 -57.87
N ARG A 514 -80.19 2.35 -58.29
CA ARG A 514 -79.00 3.07 -57.82
C ARG A 514 -79.10 3.45 -56.34
N TYR A 515 -80.28 3.90 -55.89
CA TYR A 515 -80.56 4.17 -54.48
C TYR A 515 -80.50 2.91 -53.62
N LEU A 516 -81.17 1.82 -54.01
CA LEU A 516 -81.17 0.56 -53.30
C LEU A 516 -79.76 -0.05 -53.20
N LYS A 517 -78.96 0.01 -54.28
CA LYS A 517 -77.57 -0.42 -54.26
C LYS A 517 -76.71 0.43 -53.31
N ALA A 518 -76.89 1.75 -53.31
CA ALA A 518 -76.20 2.65 -52.37
C ALA A 518 -76.59 2.39 -50.90
N LYS A 519 -77.88 2.11 -50.63
CA LYS A 519 -78.35 1.74 -49.29
C LYS A 519 -77.76 0.39 -48.85
N PHE A 520 -77.84 -0.64 -49.69
CA PHE A 520 -77.30 -1.96 -49.38
C PHE A 520 -75.79 -1.93 -49.09
N VAL A 521 -75.00 -1.16 -49.85
CA VAL A 521 -73.56 -0.99 -49.56
C VAL A 521 -73.33 -0.30 -48.20
N LYS A 522 -74.12 0.73 -47.84
CA LYS A 522 -74.02 1.35 -46.52
C LYS A 522 -74.39 0.38 -45.39
N ASP A 523 -75.50 -0.36 -45.53
CA ASP A 523 -75.95 -1.33 -44.54
C ASP A 523 -74.97 -2.50 -44.38
N ALA A 524 -74.29 -2.92 -45.47
CA ALA A 524 -73.24 -3.93 -45.45
C ALA A 524 -71.98 -3.44 -44.71
N CYS A 525 -71.41 -2.29 -45.11
CA CYS A 525 -70.23 -1.74 -44.44
C CYS A 525 -70.49 -1.42 -42.95
N PHE A 526 -71.71 -1.04 -42.59
CA PHE A 526 -72.09 -0.83 -41.19
C PHE A 526 -72.14 -2.15 -40.39
N ARG A 527 -72.63 -3.24 -41.01
CA ARG A 527 -72.59 -4.59 -40.41
C ARG A 527 -71.17 -5.11 -40.23
N ASP A 528 -70.30 -4.92 -41.22
CA ASP A 528 -68.89 -5.32 -41.14
C ASP A 528 -68.15 -4.54 -40.03
N TRP A 529 -68.41 -3.23 -39.91
CA TRP A 529 -67.84 -2.39 -38.85
C TRP A 529 -68.33 -2.81 -37.44
N LEU A 530 -69.62 -3.12 -37.29
CA LEU A 530 -70.15 -3.65 -36.03
C LEU A 530 -69.57 -5.03 -35.69
N ALA A 531 -69.43 -5.92 -36.67
CA ALA A 531 -68.82 -7.23 -36.48
C ALA A 531 -67.36 -7.11 -35.99
N TYR A 532 -66.59 -6.19 -36.57
CA TYR A 532 -65.20 -5.94 -36.16
C TYR A 532 -65.08 -5.33 -34.76
N ARG A 533 -66.05 -4.50 -34.32
CA ARG A 533 -65.97 -3.77 -33.06
C ARG A 533 -66.63 -4.47 -31.86
N TYR A 534 -67.63 -5.32 -32.07
CA TYR A 534 -68.43 -5.91 -30.99
C TYR A 534 -68.38 -7.44 -30.87
N VAL A 535 -67.64 -8.14 -31.74
CA VAL A 535 -67.47 -9.60 -31.66
C VAL A 535 -66.00 -9.96 -31.40
N PRO A 536 -65.62 -10.31 -30.16
CA PRO A 536 -64.34 -10.96 -29.90
C PRO A 536 -64.20 -12.23 -30.73
N SER A 537 -63.04 -12.45 -31.35
CA SER A 537 -62.85 -13.49 -32.37
C SER A 537 -63.13 -14.93 -31.90
N SER A 538 -63.18 -15.17 -30.60
CA SER A 538 -63.58 -16.44 -29.98
C SER A 538 -65.07 -16.80 -30.19
N LEU A 539 -65.97 -15.81 -30.25
CA LEU A 539 -67.41 -16.05 -30.39
C LEU A 539 -67.84 -16.44 -31.81
N PHE A 540 -67.11 -15.99 -32.83
CA PHE A 540 -67.46 -16.26 -34.23
C PHE A 540 -67.39 -17.76 -34.58
N VAL A 541 -66.46 -18.50 -33.97
CA VAL A 541 -66.31 -19.96 -34.14
C VAL A 541 -67.54 -20.72 -33.62
N VAL A 542 -68.09 -20.28 -32.49
CA VAL A 542 -69.28 -20.90 -31.87
C VAL A 542 -70.53 -20.66 -32.71
N TYR A 543 -70.75 -19.43 -33.20
CA TYR A 543 -71.90 -19.14 -34.06
C TYR A 543 -71.76 -19.76 -35.47
N ALA A 544 -70.57 -19.78 -36.06
CA ALA A 544 -70.36 -20.39 -37.38
C ALA A 544 -70.71 -21.88 -37.37
N THR A 545 -70.27 -22.64 -36.36
CA THR A 545 -70.57 -24.08 -36.25
C THR A 545 -72.06 -24.36 -36.07
N VAL A 546 -72.78 -23.57 -35.26
CA VAL A 546 -74.25 -23.69 -35.12
C VAL A 546 -74.99 -23.30 -36.40
N ILE A 547 -74.55 -22.26 -37.10
CA ILE A 547 -75.17 -21.81 -38.36
C ILE A 547 -74.94 -22.84 -39.48
N PHE A 548 -73.72 -23.38 -39.66
CA PHE A 548 -73.47 -24.45 -40.65
C PHE A 548 -74.28 -25.72 -40.33
N ALA A 549 -74.35 -26.13 -39.05
CA ALA A 549 -75.19 -27.26 -38.63
C ALA A 549 -76.71 -27.02 -38.83
N SER A 550 -77.15 -25.76 -38.91
CA SER A 550 -78.54 -25.38 -39.17
C SER A 550 -78.83 -25.32 -40.67
N ILE A 551 -77.94 -24.74 -41.47
CA ILE A 551 -78.05 -24.70 -42.94
C ILE A 551 -78.03 -26.13 -43.52
N ALA A 552 -77.20 -27.02 -42.97
CA ALA A 552 -77.16 -28.44 -43.32
C ALA A 552 -78.46 -29.23 -43.00
N ARG A 553 -79.43 -28.63 -42.30
CA ARG A 553 -80.77 -29.21 -42.05
C ARG A 553 -81.88 -28.61 -42.93
N VAL A 554 -81.59 -27.53 -43.67
CA VAL A 554 -82.57 -26.83 -44.52
C VAL A 554 -82.42 -27.23 -46.00
N GLY A 555 -81.24 -27.71 -46.40
CA GLY A 555 -81.02 -28.31 -47.73
C GLY A 555 -81.32 -29.82 -47.76
N PHE A 556 -82.10 -30.24 -48.75
CA PHE A 556 -82.44 -31.64 -49.12
C PHE A 556 -83.25 -32.47 -48.13
N SER A 557 -84.56 -32.58 -48.41
CA SER A 557 -85.40 -33.69 -47.97
C SER A 557 -85.07 -34.99 -48.73
N VAL A 558 -84.07 -35.73 -48.26
CA VAL A 558 -83.76 -37.08 -48.78
C VAL A 558 -84.88 -38.06 -48.37
N ALA A 559 -85.26 -38.97 -49.27
CA ALA A 559 -86.43 -39.83 -49.12
C ALA A 559 -86.29 -40.90 -48.00
N LYS A 560 -87.44 -41.32 -47.45
CA LYS A 560 -87.55 -42.47 -46.53
C LYS A 560 -87.08 -43.76 -47.23
N SER A 561 -86.32 -44.57 -46.51
CA SER A 561 -86.08 -45.99 -46.83
C SER A 561 -86.14 -46.84 -45.52
N PRO A 562 -86.26 -48.18 -45.57
CA PRO A 562 -86.95 -48.95 -44.52
C PRO A 562 -86.16 -49.25 -43.23
N PRO A 563 -86.85 -49.62 -42.12
CA PRO A 563 -86.22 -49.94 -40.84
C PRO A 563 -85.67 -51.37 -40.77
N ALA A 564 -84.48 -51.55 -40.20
CA ALA A 564 -83.89 -52.87 -39.94
C ALA A 564 -83.20 -52.98 -38.56
N THR A 565 -83.75 -53.86 -37.71
CA THR A 565 -83.10 -54.63 -36.63
C THR A 565 -82.15 -53.94 -35.63
N LYS A 566 -82.58 -53.91 -34.36
CA LYS A 566 -81.77 -53.59 -33.17
C LYS A 566 -80.62 -54.60 -32.97
N LYS A 567 -79.45 -54.13 -32.52
CA LYS A 567 -78.49 -54.93 -31.71
C LYS A 567 -77.93 -54.09 -30.55
N ALA A 568 -77.54 -54.77 -29.47
CA ALA A 568 -77.29 -54.21 -28.14
C ALA A 568 -75.91 -53.51 -27.99
N PRO A 569 -75.73 -52.61 -27.01
CA PRO A 569 -74.49 -51.86 -26.84
C PRO A 569 -73.34 -52.68 -26.24
N LYS A 570 -72.11 -52.21 -26.43
CA LYS A 570 -70.95 -52.62 -25.63
C LYS A 570 -70.30 -51.39 -24.98
N LEU A 571 -70.10 -51.46 -23.66
CA LEU A 571 -69.39 -50.43 -22.91
C LEU A 571 -67.92 -50.35 -23.36
N LYS A 572 -67.38 -49.13 -23.44
CA LYS A 572 -66.02 -48.72 -23.00
C LYS A 572 -65.70 -47.27 -23.42
N SER A 573 -66.18 -46.27 -22.66
CA SER A 573 -65.66 -44.89 -22.72
C SER A 573 -66.15 -44.04 -21.52
N VAL A 574 -65.64 -44.30 -20.32
CA VAL A 574 -65.81 -43.42 -19.14
C VAL A 574 -64.45 -43.26 -18.46
N ALA A 575 -63.57 -42.44 -19.05
CA ALA A 575 -62.20 -42.23 -18.58
C ALA A 575 -61.54 -40.92 -19.10
N MET A 576 -62.29 -39.82 -19.27
CA MET A 576 -61.77 -38.58 -19.90
C MET A 576 -62.41 -37.26 -19.42
N VAL A 577 -62.92 -37.20 -18.18
CA VAL A 577 -63.61 -35.99 -17.63
C VAL A 577 -63.16 -35.63 -16.19
N VAL A 578 -61.97 -36.07 -15.75
CA VAL A 578 -61.53 -35.89 -14.34
C VAL A 578 -60.22 -35.08 -14.19
N PHE A 579 -59.55 -34.73 -15.30
CA PHE A 579 -58.18 -34.19 -15.27
C PHE A 579 -58.04 -32.64 -15.28
N LEU A 580 -59.12 -31.89 -15.07
CA LEU A 580 -59.12 -30.41 -15.09
C LEU A 580 -59.64 -29.72 -13.82
N SER A 581 -59.74 -30.44 -12.70
CA SER A 581 -60.28 -29.90 -11.43
C SER A 581 -59.35 -30.12 -10.22
N ARG A 582 -58.02 -30.05 -10.41
CA ARG A 582 -57.06 -30.26 -9.31
C ARG A 582 -55.83 -29.35 -9.34
N VAL A 583 -56.04 -28.06 -9.65
CA VAL A 583 -55.07 -26.98 -9.41
C VAL A 583 -55.77 -25.78 -8.75
N ASN A 584 -56.12 -25.94 -7.47
CA ASN A 584 -56.15 -24.82 -6.51
C ASN A 584 -56.25 -25.33 -5.06
N ASN A 585 -55.88 -24.45 -4.12
CA ASN A 585 -56.14 -24.49 -2.68
C ASN A 585 -55.31 -25.45 -1.79
N TYR A 586 -54.22 -24.89 -1.23
CA TYR A 586 -53.78 -25.03 0.19
C TYR A 586 -53.23 -26.40 0.69
N PRO A 587 -52.52 -26.44 1.85
CA PRO A 587 -52.22 -25.36 2.80
C PRO A 587 -50.73 -24.99 2.96
N SER A 588 -50.50 -23.96 3.77
CA SER A 588 -49.22 -23.70 4.46
C SER A 588 -49.07 -24.68 5.63
N ASP A 589 -47.83 -24.99 6.06
CA ASP A 589 -47.55 -25.51 7.41
C ASP A 589 -46.15 -25.09 7.91
N PRO A 590 -45.86 -25.11 9.24
CA PRO A 590 -44.70 -24.44 9.83
C PRO A 590 -43.66 -25.39 10.51
N PHE A 591 -42.70 -24.77 11.22
CA PHE A 591 -41.86 -25.32 12.31
C PHE A 591 -40.76 -26.35 12.02
N THR A 592 -39.50 -25.90 12.10
CA THR A 592 -38.42 -26.33 13.04
C THR A 592 -37.15 -25.54 12.67
N GLU A 593 -36.65 -24.63 13.50
CA GLU A 593 -35.80 -24.84 14.70
C GLU A 593 -34.39 -25.39 14.37
N GLY A 594 -33.36 -24.64 14.75
CA GLY A 594 -31.94 -24.95 14.58
C GLY A 594 -31.06 -23.78 15.02
N HIS A 595 -30.31 -23.95 16.11
CA HIS A 595 -29.54 -22.89 16.78
C HIS A 595 -28.49 -22.21 15.90
N THR A 596 -28.35 -20.89 16.08
CA THR A 596 -27.15 -20.33 16.72
C THR A 596 -27.48 -19.02 17.43
N GLY A 597 -27.18 -18.97 18.72
CA GLY A 597 -26.78 -17.73 19.37
C GLY A 597 -25.42 -18.01 19.99
N ASP A 598 -24.52 -17.04 19.95
CA ASP A 598 -23.52 -16.82 20.99
C ASP A 598 -23.08 -15.36 20.93
N LEU A 599 -22.90 -14.77 22.11
CA LEU A 599 -22.60 -13.35 22.29
C LEU A 599 -21.72 -13.23 23.53
N TRP A 600 -20.44 -12.94 23.31
CA TRP A 600 -19.40 -12.60 24.29
C TRP A 600 -18.44 -11.60 23.63
#